data_AF-A0A2T1EYE4-F1
#
_entry.id   AF-A0A2T1EYE4-F1
#
_cell.length_a   1.000
_cell.length_b   1.000
_cell.length_c   1.000
_cell.angle_alpha   90.00
_cell.angle_beta   90.00
_cell.angle_gamma   90.00
#
_symmetry.space_group_name_H-M   'P 1'
#
loop_
_entity.id
_entity.type
_entity.pdbx_description
1 polymer ?
#
loop_
_entity_poly.entity_id
_entity_poly.type
_entity_poly.pdbx_seq_one_letter_code
_entity_poly.pdbx_strand_id
1 'polypeptide(L)'
;MARDLRGFLKLLEERGQLRRISALVDSDLEIAEISNQMLVKGGPGLLFENVKGAEFPVAINLLGTEQRVCWALNMEKPIELEELGKKLGMLQQPKPPKKISQAIEFGKVLFDVV
;
A
#
# COMPACT_ATOMS: atom_id res chain seq x y z
N MET A 1 10.12 -8.77 -3.97
CA MET A 1 9.72 -8.12 -2.71
C MET A 1 10.28 -6.71 -2.70
N ALA A 2 9.41 -5.70 -2.68
CA ALA A 2 9.82 -4.32 -2.46
C ALA A 2 10.26 -4.18 -1.00
N ARG A 3 11.54 -3.86 -0.77
CA ARG A 3 12.10 -3.67 0.58
C ARG A 3 12.09 -2.20 1.02
N ASP A 4 11.88 -1.31 0.07
CA ASP A 4 11.81 0.13 0.27
C ASP A 4 10.84 0.75 -0.76
N LEU A 5 10.61 2.05 -0.62
CA LEU A 5 9.71 2.79 -1.50
C LEU A 5 10.16 2.74 -2.97
N ARG A 6 11.47 2.80 -3.25
CA ARG A 6 11.99 2.76 -4.63
C ARG A 6 11.71 1.41 -5.29
N GLY A 7 11.91 0.32 -4.57
CA GLY A 7 11.53 -1.02 -5.01
C GLY A 7 10.03 -1.14 -5.26
N PHE A 8 9.21 -0.49 -4.43
CA PHE A 8 7.76 -0.49 -4.64
C PHE A 8 7.34 0.31 -5.87
N LEU A 9 7.94 1.49 -6.10
CA LEU A 9 7.72 2.28 -7.32
C LEU A 9 8.09 1.48 -8.57
N LYS A 10 9.23 0.77 -8.56
CA LYS A 10 9.65 -0.11 -9.66
C LYS A 10 8.64 -1.24 -9.90
N LEU A 11 8.15 -1.88 -8.84
CA LEU A 11 7.11 -2.92 -8.94
C LEU A 11 5.83 -2.37 -9.59
N LEU A 12 5.39 -1.18 -9.19
CA LEU A 12 4.21 -0.54 -9.78
C LEU A 12 4.44 -0.19 -11.25
N GLU A 13 5.63 0.29 -11.61
CA GLU A 13 6.01 0.59 -13.00
C GLU A 13 6.02 -0.67 -13.87
N GLU A 14 6.63 -1.76 -13.39
CA GLU A 14 6.64 -3.07 -14.07
C GLU A 14 5.23 -3.64 -14.28
N ARG A 15 4.30 -3.36 -13.36
CA ARG A 15 2.89 -3.76 -13.47
C ARG A 15 2.01 -2.76 -14.23
N GLY A 16 2.58 -1.70 -14.80
CA GLY A 16 1.81 -0.66 -15.52
C GLY A 16 0.88 0.15 -14.62
N GLN A 17 1.17 0.19 -13.31
CA GLN A 17 0.39 0.79 -12.24
C GLN A 17 1.06 2.03 -11.63
N LEU A 18 2.12 2.53 -12.26
CA LEU A 18 2.73 3.81 -11.98
C LEU A 18 2.83 4.62 -13.28
N ARG A 19 2.52 5.91 -13.22
CA ARG A 19 2.74 6.86 -14.31
C ARG A 19 3.65 7.99 -13.84
N ARG A 20 4.75 8.20 -14.57
CA ARG A 20 5.66 9.32 -14.37
C ARG A 20 5.18 10.53 -15.16
N ILE A 21 5.24 11.70 -14.55
CA ILE A 21 4.82 12.98 -15.13
C ILE A 21 5.99 13.95 -15.01
N SER A 22 6.62 14.27 -16.15
CA SER A 22 7.76 15.17 -16.25
C SER A 22 7.37 16.63 -16.53
N ALA A 23 6.10 16.88 -16.87
CA ALA A 23 5.57 18.22 -17.01
C ALA A 23 5.67 18.98 -15.67
N LEU A 24 5.98 20.28 -15.73
CA LEU A 24 5.96 21.15 -14.55
C LEU A 24 4.53 21.24 -14.05
N VAL A 25 4.31 20.91 -12.77
CA VAL A 25 3.01 21.01 -12.10
C VAL A 25 3.11 21.90 -10.86
N ASP A 26 2.01 22.58 -10.54
CA ASP A 26 1.85 23.32 -9.30
C ASP A 26 1.42 22.38 -8.16
N SER A 27 1.97 22.61 -6.97
CA SER A 27 1.57 21.89 -5.77
C SER A 27 0.25 22.42 -5.21
N ASP A 28 -0.09 23.67 -5.54
CA ASP A 28 -1.35 24.29 -5.12
C ASP A 28 -2.50 23.79 -5.99
N LEU A 29 -3.25 22.84 -5.44
CA LEU A 29 -4.47 22.22 -5.98
C LEU A 29 -4.34 21.43 -7.29
N GLU A 30 -3.37 21.70 -8.16
CA GLU A 30 -3.22 20.98 -9.44
C GLU A 30 -2.89 19.48 -9.21
N ILE A 31 -1.85 19.18 -8.42
CA ILE A 31 -1.54 17.78 -8.06
C ILE A 31 -2.74 17.10 -7.38
N ALA A 32 -3.45 17.83 -6.50
CA ALA A 32 -4.60 17.29 -5.78
C ALA A 32 -5.73 16.91 -6.75
N GLU A 33 -6.09 17.77 -7.70
CA GLU A 33 -7.14 17.50 -8.67
C GLU A 33 -6.77 16.37 -9.64
N ILE A 34 -5.53 16.38 -10.17
CA ILE A 34 -5.04 15.28 -11.03
C ILE A 34 -5.11 13.95 -10.27
N SER A 35 -4.66 13.95 -9.01
CA SER A 35 -4.65 12.74 -8.19
C SER A 35 -6.07 12.26 -7.85
N ASN A 36 -6.99 13.18 -7.55
CA ASN A 36 -8.39 12.87 -7.27
C ASN A 36 -9.07 12.25 -8.49
N GLN A 37 -8.92 12.84 -9.68
CA GLN A 37 -9.46 12.30 -10.94
C GLN A 37 -8.95 10.89 -11.24
N MET A 38 -7.66 10.64 -11.00
CA MET A 38 -7.07 9.32 -11.20
C MET A 38 -7.57 8.32 -10.17
N LEU A 39 -7.70 8.73 -8.90
CA LEU A 39 -8.16 7.86 -7.83
C LEU A 39 -9.60 7.38 -8.07
N VAL A 40 -10.51 8.28 -8.44
CA VAL A 40 -11.92 7.94 -8.74
C VAL A 40 -12.04 6.92 -9.87
N LYS A 41 -11.10 6.94 -10.83
CA LYS A 41 -11.07 6.00 -11.96
C LYS A 41 -10.35 4.68 -11.65
N GLY A 42 -9.83 4.50 -10.42
CA GLY A 42 -8.96 3.38 -10.09
C GLY A 42 -7.65 3.39 -10.88
N GLY A 43 -7.21 4.57 -11.33
CA GLY A 43 -6.04 4.76 -12.17
C GLY A 43 -4.71 4.41 -11.49
N PRO A 44 -3.59 4.53 -12.22
CA PRO A 44 -2.26 4.22 -11.68
C PRO A 44 -1.87 5.18 -10.56
N GLY A 45 -0.88 4.79 -9.76
CA GLY A 45 -0.12 5.74 -8.94
C GLY A 45 0.58 6.77 -9.82
N LEU A 46 0.86 7.94 -9.28
CA LEU A 46 1.49 9.04 -10.01
C LEU A 46 2.83 9.41 -9.36
N LEU A 47 3.83 9.67 -10.19
CA LEU A 47 5.11 10.24 -9.79
C LEU A 47 5.34 11.54 -10.57
N PHE A 48 5.14 12.67 -9.91
CA PHE A 48 5.43 13.99 -10.46
C PHE A 48 6.91 14.31 -10.26
N GLU A 49 7.65 14.42 -11.35
CA GLU A 49 9.10 14.60 -11.32
C GLU A 49 9.53 16.07 -11.26
N ASN A 50 8.63 16.98 -11.66
CA ASN A 50 8.88 18.41 -11.71
C ASN A 50 7.75 19.20 -11.05
N VAL A 51 7.90 19.51 -9.76
CA VAL A 51 6.91 20.24 -8.97
C VAL A 51 7.45 21.63 -8.65
N LYS A 52 6.68 22.66 -9.00
CA LYS A 52 7.07 24.07 -8.84
C LYS A 52 7.40 24.38 -7.38
N GLY A 53 8.63 24.84 -7.14
CA GLY A 53 9.10 25.22 -5.81
C GLY A 53 9.43 24.05 -4.88
N ALA A 54 9.35 22.80 -5.33
CA ALA A 54 9.77 21.64 -4.55
C ALA A 54 11.18 21.17 -4.95
N GLU A 55 11.97 20.76 -3.97
CA GLU A 55 13.32 20.20 -4.21
C GLU A 55 13.28 18.70 -4.54
N PHE A 56 12.12 18.07 -4.42
CA PHE A 56 11.94 16.63 -4.55
C PHE A 56 10.67 16.27 -5.33
N PRO A 57 10.64 15.09 -5.99
CA PRO A 57 9.46 14.61 -6.69
C PRO A 57 8.36 14.19 -5.72
N VAL A 58 7.12 14.19 -6.19
CA VAL A 58 5.93 13.80 -5.40
C VAL A 58 5.34 12.51 -5.94
N ALA A 59 5.29 11.48 -5.10
CA ALA A 59 4.62 10.21 -5.39
C ALA A 59 3.27 10.16 -4.66
N ILE A 60 2.18 9.86 -5.37
CA ILE A 60 0.82 9.86 -4.81
C ILE A 60 -0.03 8.73 -5.39
N ASN A 61 -1.14 8.39 -4.71
CA ASN A 61 -2.04 7.29 -5.04
C ASN A 61 -1.39 5.88 -5.06
N LEU A 62 -0.20 5.73 -4.46
CA LEU A 62 0.55 4.47 -4.46
C LEU A 62 -0.25 3.30 -3.86
N LEU A 63 -1.11 3.58 -2.89
CA LEU A 63 -1.99 2.62 -2.22
C LEU A 63 -3.48 2.83 -2.56
N GLY A 64 -3.78 3.53 -3.66
CA GLY A 64 -5.13 3.95 -4.03
C GLY A 64 -6.09 2.85 -4.52
N THR A 65 -5.65 1.59 -4.60
CA THR A 65 -6.51 0.43 -4.93
C THR A 65 -6.15 -0.76 -4.05
N GLU A 66 -7.11 -1.66 -3.78
CA GLU A 66 -6.89 -2.88 -3.00
C GLU A 66 -5.73 -3.71 -3.54
N GLN A 67 -5.64 -3.84 -4.86
CA GLN A 67 -4.59 -4.59 -5.52
C GLN A 67 -3.18 -4.01 -5.23
N ARG A 68 -3.04 -2.68 -5.22
CA ARG A 68 -1.76 -2.03 -4.88
C ARG A 68 -1.44 -2.17 -3.39
N VAL A 69 -2.44 -2.19 -2.51
CA VAL A 69 -2.25 -2.48 -1.08
C VAL A 69 -1.74 -3.91 -0.89
N CYS A 70 -2.31 -4.89 -1.59
CA CYS A 70 -1.82 -6.27 -1.57
C CYS A 70 -0.33 -6.33 -1.96
N TRP A 71 0.05 -5.70 -3.07
CA TRP A 71 1.43 -5.72 -3.53
C TRP A 71 2.40 -5.01 -2.58
N ALA A 72 1.98 -3.93 -1.92
CA ALA A 72 2.77 -3.26 -0.90
C ALA A 72 3.09 -4.18 0.29
N LEU A 73 2.18 -5.10 0.59
CA LEU A 73 2.30 -6.12 1.63
C LEU A 73 2.82 -7.46 1.09
N ASN A 74 3.33 -7.49 -0.14
CA ASN A 74 3.85 -8.69 -0.80
C ASN A 74 2.82 -9.84 -0.89
N MET A 75 1.56 -9.48 -1.15
CA MET A 75 0.42 -10.36 -1.37
C MET A 75 -0.09 -10.21 -2.80
N GLU A 76 -0.78 -11.22 -3.33
CA GLU A 76 -1.35 -11.15 -4.68
C GLU A 76 -2.88 -11.01 -4.68
N LYS A 77 -3.55 -11.51 -3.65
CA LYS A 77 -5.03 -11.52 -3.60
C LYS A 77 -5.58 -10.75 -2.40
N PRO A 78 -6.71 -10.03 -2.55
CA PRO A 78 -7.38 -9.35 -1.43
C PRO A 78 -7.72 -10.24 -0.24
N ILE A 79 -7.98 -11.54 -0.46
CA ILE A 79 -8.27 -12.48 0.63
C ILE A 79 -7.11 -12.61 1.62
N GLU A 80 -5.86 -12.52 1.15
CA GLU A 80 -4.67 -12.57 2.00
C GLU A 80 -4.60 -11.36 2.93
N LEU A 81 -5.11 -10.21 2.47
CA LEU A 81 -5.19 -8.99 3.28
C LEU A 81 -6.22 -9.12 4.40
N GLU A 82 -7.37 -9.77 4.14
CA GLU A 82 -8.39 -10.05 5.16
C GLU A 82 -7.85 -11.01 6.24
N GLU A 83 -7.16 -12.06 5.82
CA GLU A 83 -6.51 -13.02 6.73
C GLU A 83 -5.46 -12.33 7.61
N LEU A 84 -4.62 -11.47 7.03
CA LEU A 84 -3.67 -10.68 7.79
C LEU A 84 -4.39 -9.75 8.79
N GLY A 85 -5.45 -9.07 8.37
CA GLY A 85 -6.26 -8.22 9.25
C GLY A 85 -6.82 -8.97 10.46
N LYS A 86 -7.32 -10.20 10.26
CA LYS A 86 -7.78 -11.08 11.35
C LYS A 86 -6.64 -11.42 12.31
N LYS A 87 -5.47 -11.80 11.80
CA LYS A 87 -4.28 -12.11 12.62
C LYS A 87 -3.85 -10.89 13.45
N LEU A 88 -3.72 -9.73 12.81
CA LEU A 88 -3.34 -8.48 13.50
C LEU A 88 -4.38 -8.07 14.55
N GLY A 89 -5.68 -8.25 14.27
CA GLY A 89 -6.74 -8.00 15.24
C GLY A 89 -6.64 -8.88 16.49
N MET A 90 -6.28 -10.16 16.33
CA MET A 90 -6.02 -11.06 17.46
C MET A 90 -4.83 -10.60 18.31
N LEU A 91 -3.80 -10.02 17.69
CA LEU A 91 -2.61 -9.50 18.39
C LEU A 91 -2.86 -8.15 19.07
N GLN A 92 -3.68 -7.28 18.47
CA GLN A 92 -3.98 -5.95 19.03
C GLN A 92 -4.77 -6.05 20.35
N GLN A 93 -5.73 -6.97 20.42
CA GLN A 93 -6.53 -7.21 21.63
C GLN A 93 -6.60 -8.71 21.92
N PRO A 94 -5.52 -9.29 22.48
CA PRO A 94 -5.46 -10.72 22.74
C PRO A 94 -6.45 -11.06 23.85
N LYS A 95 -7.48 -11.84 23.51
CA LYS A 95 -8.37 -12.43 24.51
C LYS A 95 -7.66 -13.65 25.10
N PRO A 96 -7.54 -13.78 26.44
CA PRO A 96 -6.94 -14.95 27.05
C PRO A 96 -7.62 -16.23 26.52
N PRO A 97 -6.85 -17.19 25.98
CA PRO A 97 -7.42 -18.41 25.42
C PRO A 97 -8.11 -19.20 26.53
N LYS A 98 -9.39 -19.53 26.34
CA LYS A 98 -10.17 -20.30 27.30
C LYS A 98 -10.05 -21.81 27.07
N LYS A 99 -9.49 -22.21 25.92
CA LYS A 99 -9.30 -23.61 25.50
C LYS A 99 -7.87 -23.82 25.01
N ILE A 100 -7.35 -25.03 25.18
CA ILE A 100 -6.02 -25.43 24.68
C ILE A 100 -5.90 -25.22 23.16
N SER A 101 -6.97 -25.49 22.40
CA SER A 101 -7.00 -25.25 20.95
C SER A 101 -6.76 -23.78 20.59
N GLN A 102 -7.31 -22.85 21.38
CA GLN A 102 -7.13 -21.41 21.18
C GLN A 102 -5.71 -20.97 21.55
N ALA A 103 -5.09 -21.60 22.55
CA ALA A 103 -3.71 -21.33 22.91
C ALA A 103 -2.73 -21.75 21.79
N ILE A 104 -2.99 -22.90 21.16
CA ILE A 104 -2.20 -23.38 20.01
C ILE A 104 -2.37 -22.44 18.81
N GLU A 105 -3.60 -22.01 18.52
CA GLU A 105 -3.89 -21.07 17.43
C GLU A 105 -3.21 -19.71 17.65
N PHE A 106 -3.32 -19.15 18.85
CA PHE A 106 -2.65 -17.90 19.22
C PHE A 106 -1.13 -17.99 19.12
N GLY A 107 -0.55 -19.12 19.55
CA GLY A 107 0.88 -19.41 19.38
C GLY A 107 1.32 -19.39 17.92
N LYS A 108 0.54 -20.00 17.01
CA LYS A 108 0.84 -19.96 15.56
C LYS A 108 0.81 -18.53 15.01
N VAL A 109 -0.21 -17.75 15.39
CA VAL A 109 -0.33 -16.35 14.93
C VAL A 109 0.87 -15.51 15.37
N LEU A 110 1.40 -15.72 16.58
CA LEU A 110 2.60 -15.04 17.04
C LEU A 110 3.85 -15.37 16.20
N PHE A 111 3.99 -16.62 15.74
CA PHE A 111 5.11 -17.03 14.88
C PHE A 111 4.94 -16.56 13.43
N ASP A 112 3.71 -16.44 12.93
CA ASP A 112 3.44 -16.03 11.55
C ASP A 112 3.70 -14.54 11.28
N VAL A 113 3.72 -13.70 12.31
CA VAL A 113 3.83 -12.23 12.20
C VAL A 113 5.24 -11.72 12.53
N VAL A 114 6.13 -12.60 13.01
CA VAL A 114 7.54 -12.32 13.35
C VAL A 114 8.47 -12.65 12.19
#